data_AF-A0A7C3GN57-F1
#
_entry.id   AF-A0A7C3GN57-F1
#
_cell.length_a   1.000
_cell.length_b   1.000
_cell.length_c   1.000
_cell.angle_alpha   90.00
_cell.angle_beta   90.00
_cell.angle_gamma   90.00
#
_symmetry.space_group_name_H-M   'P 1'
#
loop_
_entity.id
_entity.type
_entity.pdbx_description
1 polymer ?
#
loop_
_entity_poly.entity_id
_entity_poly.type
_entity_poly.pdbx_seq_one_letter_code
_entity_poly.pdbx_strand_id
1 'polypeptide(L)'
;MSEQKVLEIQQGIWIDEQWIHHAQLGTPLRVVVRPGEIRIVGAAANAEQADLSVQGWNVFRSLGRDAPSGRLPDAAEKHDHYLYGKG
;
A
#
# COMPACT_ATOMS: atom_id res chain seq x y z
N MET A 1 -18.81 11.47 -5.03
CA MET A 1 -19.03 10.02 -5.25
C MET A 1 -18.49 9.71 -6.62
N SER A 2 -17.34 9.04 -6.71
CA SER A 2 -16.65 8.83 -7.99
C SER A 2 -17.40 7.77 -8.78
N GLU A 3 -18.00 8.19 -9.91
CA GLU A 3 -18.66 7.29 -10.85
C GLU A 3 -17.64 6.27 -11.38
N GLN A 4 -17.77 5.02 -10.95
CA GLN A 4 -17.09 3.91 -11.61
C GLN A 4 -17.71 3.78 -13.00
N LYS A 5 -16.97 4.27 -14.00
CA LYS A 5 -17.29 4.09 -15.42
C LYS A 5 -17.15 2.60 -15.73
N VAL A 6 -18.23 1.85 -15.55
CA VAL A 6 -18.34 0.46 -15.95
C VAL A 6 -18.24 0.45 -17.48
N LEU A 7 -17.06 0.13 -17.99
CA LEU A 7 -16.88 -0.14 -19.41
C LEU A 7 -17.67 -1.40 -19.72
N GLU A 8 -18.74 -1.30 -20.50
CA GLU A 8 -19.48 -2.49 -20.99
C GLU A 8 -18.53 -3.32 -21.87
N ILE A 9 -17.98 -4.38 -21.27
CA ILE A 9 -17.08 -5.32 -21.94
C ILE A 9 -17.93 -6.13 -22.93
N GLN A 10 -17.78 -5.86 -24.22
CA GLN A 10 -18.50 -6.62 -25.26
C GLN A 10 -17.94 -8.03 -25.47
N GLN A 11 -16.64 -8.25 -25.20
CA GLN A 11 -15.97 -9.55 -25.23
C GLN A 11 -14.79 -9.56 -24.24
N GLY A 12 -14.71 -10.57 -23.39
CA GLY A 12 -13.69 -10.66 -22.34
C GLY A 12 -13.38 -12.11 -21.97
N ILE A 13 -12.23 -12.31 -21.33
CA ILE A 13 -11.81 -13.62 -20.80
C ILE A 13 -12.14 -13.61 -19.31
N TRP A 14 -12.97 -14.56 -18.88
CA TRP A 14 -13.25 -14.78 -17.47
C TRP A 14 -12.12 -15.60 -16.86
N ILE A 15 -11.56 -15.07 -15.78
CA ILE A 15 -10.53 -15.74 -14.98
C ILE A 15 -11.14 -15.96 -13.60
N ASP A 16 -11.09 -17.20 -13.14
CA ASP A 16 -11.52 -17.54 -11.79
C ASP A 16 -10.64 -16.81 -10.77
N GLU A 17 -11.27 -16.16 -9.79
CA GLU A 17 -10.57 -15.35 -8.78
C GLU A 17 -9.53 -16.18 -8.00
N GLN A 18 -9.79 -17.47 -7.77
CA GLN A 18 -8.88 -18.36 -7.06
C GLN A 18 -7.54 -18.51 -7.79
N TRP A 19 -7.51 -18.42 -9.11
CA TRP A 19 -6.26 -18.46 -9.88
C TRP A 19 -5.38 -17.25 -9.57
N ILE A 20 -5.99 -16.07 -9.40
CA ILE A 20 -5.26 -14.85 -9.04
C ILE A 20 -4.72 -14.96 -7.60
N HIS A 21 -5.54 -15.45 -6.67
CA HIS A 21 -5.14 -15.66 -5.28
C HIS A 21 -4.01 -16.69 -5.16
N HIS A 22 -4.13 -17.84 -5.82
CA HIS A 22 -3.09 -18.88 -5.82
C HIS A 22 -1.78 -18.41 -6.46
N ALA A 23 -1.86 -17.57 -7.49
CA ALA A 23 -0.68 -16.99 -8.14
C ALA A 23 -0.03 -15.86 -7.32
N GLN A 24 -0.61 -15.47 -6.18
CA GLN A 24 -0.08 -14.43 -5.27
C GLN A 24 0.24 -13.12 -5.98
N LEU A 25 -0.52 -12.77 -7.01
CA LEU A 25 -0.29 -11.56 -7.81
C LEU A 25 -0.69 -10.29 -7.07
N GLY A 26 -1.50 -10.38 -6.03
CA GLY A 26 -1.98 -9.24 -5.25
C GLY A 26 -2.91 -8.32 -6.05
N THR A 27 -3.20 -7.15 -5.47
CA THR A 27 -4.02 -6.10 -6.08
C THR A 27 -3.34 -4.75 -5.89
N PRO A 28 -3.20 -3.89 -6.92
CA PRO A 28 -3.80 -4.02 -8.26
C PRO A 28 -3.06 -4.98 -9.21
N LEU A 29 -3.74 -5.43 -10.28
CA LEU A 29 -3.16 -6.28 -11.32
C LEU A 29 -2.74 -5.44 -12.54
N ARG A 30 -1.72 -5.89 -13.27
CA ARG A 30 -1.30 -5.31 -14.55
C ARG A 30 -1.28 -6.39 -15.63
N VAL A 31 -1.84 -6.06 -16.80
CA VAL A 31 -1.81 -6.93 -17.98
C VAL A 31 -0.75 -6.44 -18.97
N VAL A 32 0.10 -7.35 -19.44
CA VAL A 32 1.13 -7.10 -20.45
C VAL A 32 0.88 -8.01 -21.64
N VAL A 33 0.75 -7.43 -22.83
CA VAL A 33 0.50 -8.16 -24.08
C VAL A 33 1.78 -8.17 -24.93
N ARG A 34 2.18 -9.35 -25.39
CA ARG A 34 3.31 -9.59 -26.30
C ARG A 34 2.86 -10.48 -27.46
N PRO A 35 3.62 -10.54 -28.58
CA PRO A 35 3.32 -11.46 -29.66
C PRO A 35 3.27 -12.92 -29.14
N GLY A 36 2.11 -13.56 -29.24
CA GLY A 36 1.89 -14.94 -28.78
C GLY A 36 1.73 -15.14 -27.27
N GLU A 37 1.70 -14.07 -26.46
CA GLU A 37 1.65 -14.20 -24.99
C GLU A 37 0.87 -13.05 -24.33
N ILE A 38 0.01 -13.39 -23.37
CA ILE A 38 -0.63 -12.43 -22.45
C ILE A 38 -0.14 -12.78 -21.04
N ARG A 39 0.46 -11.80 -20.35
CA ARG A 39 0.92 -11.94 -18.96
C ARG A 39 0.07 -11.09 -18.04
N ILE A 40 -0.40 -11.69 -16.96
CA ILE A 40 -0.98 -10.97 -15.83
C ILE A 40 0.06 -10.98 -14.74
N VAL A 41 0.50 -9.80 -14.33
CA VAL A 41 1.49 -9.61 -13.28
C VAL A 41 0.87 -8.82 -12.14
N GLY A 42 1.33 -9.07 -10.92
CA GLY A 42 1.04 -8.16 -9.82
C GLY A 42 1.57 -6.78 -10.18
N ALA A 43 0.74 -5.75 -10.06
CA ALA A 43 1.31 -4.41 -9.98
C ALA A 43 2.02 -4.39 -8.63
N ALA A 44 3.36 -4.41 -8.63
CA ALA A 44 4.12 -4.14 -7.43
C ALA A 44 3.47 -2.91 -6.80
N ALA A 45 2.90 -3.06 -5.60
CA ALA A 45 2.46 -1.92 -4.81
C ALA A 45 3.66 -0.98 -4.83
N ASN A 46 3.49 0.17 -5.51
CA ASN A 46 4.59 0.99 -6.00
C ASN A 46 5.73 0.96 -5.00
N ALA A 47 6.92 0.49 -5.40
CA ALA A 47 8.10 0.59 -4.54
C ALA A 47 8.26 2.05 -4.04
N GLU A 48 7.81 3.03 -4.83
CA GLU A 48 7.66 4.44 -4.42
C GLU A 48 6.66 4.68 -3.28
N GLN A 49 5.54 3.97 -3.16
CA GLN A 49 4.60 4.15 -2.04
C GLN A 49 5.12 3.54 -0.73
N ALA A 50 5.82 2.40 -0.82
CA ALA A 50 6.52 1.85 0.33
C ALA A 50 7.63 2.82 0.78
N ASP A 51 8.40 3.38 -0.17
CA ASP A 51 9.50 4.31 0.12
C ASP A 51 8.98 5.67 0.66
N LEU A 52 7.88 6.19 0.11
CA LEU A 52 7.20 7.38 0.63
C LEU A 52 6.59 7.16 2.02
N SER A 53 6.07 5.95 2.31
CA SER A 53 5.56 5.63 3.64
C SER A 53 6.69 5.57 4.67
N VAL A 54 7.85 5.01 4.31
CA VAL A 54 9.03 4.94 5.18
C VAL A 54 9.64 6.33 5.39
N GLN A 55 9.75 7.15 4.33
CA GLN A 55 10.20 8.53 4.46
C GLN A 55 9.23 9.37 5.28
N GLY A 56 7.92 9.29 5.02
CA GLY A 56 6.90 10.00 5.80
C GLY A 56 6.92 9.60 7.27
N TRP A 57 7.16 8.32 7.55
CA TRP A 57 7.28 7.81 8.91
C TRP A 57 8.56 8.26 9.61
N ASN A 58 9.67 8.39 8.89
CA ASN A 58 10.91 8.94 9.43
C ASN A 58 10.78 10.43 9.75
N VAL A 59 10.10 11.21 8.90
CA VAL A 59 9.78 12.62 9.17
C VAL A 59 8.86 12.76 10.39
N PHE A 60 7.83 11.92 10.49
CA PHE A 60 6.94 11.93 11.64
C PHE A 60 7.69 11.64 12.96
N ARG A 61 8.63 10.69 12.96
CA ARG A 61 9.49 10.40 14.11
C ARG A 61 10.44 11.54 14.45
N SER A 62 11.04 12.20 13.45
CA SER A 62 11.97 13.31 13.71
C SER A 62 11.27 14.51 14.33
N LEU A 63 10.03 14.81 13.93
CA LEU A 63 9.22 15.87 14.53
C LEU A 63 8.95 15.66 16.03
N GLY A 64 8.86 14.41 16.48
CA GLY A 64 8.78 14.09 17.91
C GLY A 64 10.09 14.38 18.63
N ARG A 65 11.23 13.97 18.06
CA ARG A 65 12.56 14.15 18.66
C ARG A 65 12.97 15.61 18.75
N ASP A 66 12.58 16.41 17.77
CA ASP A 66 12.88 17.84 17.68
C ASP A 66 11.84 18.70 18.43
N ALA A 67 10.92 18.07 19.17
CA ALA A 67 9.88 18.79 19.88
C ALA A 67 10.46 19.66 21.03
N PRO A 68 9.92 20.87 21.25
CA PRO A 68 10.37 21.74 22.34
C PRO A 68 10.21 21.11 23.73
N SER A 69 11.04 21.55 24.68
CA SER A 69 10.98 21.14 26.08
C SER A 69 9.57 21.22 26.66
N GLY A 70 9.13 20.14 27.31
CA GLY A 70 7.77 19.97 27.82
C GLY A 70 6.86 19.09 26.94
N ARG A 71 7.37 18.59 25.81
CA ARG A 71 6.71 17.56 25.00
C ARG A 71 7.42 16.21 25.12
N LEU A 72 6.70 15.15 24.76
CA LEU A 72 7.20 13.77 24.80
C LEU A 72 8.00 13.47 23.52
N PRO A 73 9.33 13.24 23.62
CA PRO A 73 10.23 13.21 22.46
C PRO A 73 10.08 11.96 21.57
N ASP A 74 9.48 10.90 22.09
CA ASP A 74 9.26 9.62 21.42
C ASP A 74 7.78 9.21 21.45
N ALA A 75 6.87 10.17 21.58
CA ALA A 75 5.42 9.90 21.60
C ALA A 75 4.92 9.11 20.38
N ALA A 76 5.54 9.32 19.21
CA ALA A 76 5.26 8.59 17.98
C ALA A 76 5.67 7.10 18.05
N GLU A 77 6.65 6.76 18.89
CA GLU A 77 7.21 5.41 19.02
C GLU A 77 6.65 4.70 20.27
N LYS A 78 6.37 5.44 21.34
CA LYS A 78 5.91 4.94 22.64
C LYS A 78 4.49 5.38 22.99
N HIS A 79 3.67 5.64 21.96
CA HIS A 79 2.28 6.05 22.11
C HIS A 79 1.52 5.25 23.17
N ASP A 80 1.59 3.92 23.09
CA ASP A 80 0.86 3.03 24.00
C ASP A 80 1.42 3.02 25.42
N HIS A 81 2.72 3.24 25.57
CA HIS A 81 3.33 3.41 26.89
C HIS A 81 2.82 4.68 27.57
N TYR A 82 2.67 5.78 26.81
CA TYR A 82 2.17 7.04 27.35
C TYR A 82 0.67 7.06 27.61
N LEU A 83 -0.13 6.40 26.78
CA LEU A 83 -1.57 6.35 26.96
C LEU A 83 -2.04 5.28 27.93
N TYR A 84 -1.35 4.14 27.96
CA TYR A 84 -1.84 2.95 28.67
C TYR A 84 -0.84 2.39 29.69
N GLY A 85 0.34 2.98 29.84
CA GLY A 85 1.35 2.53 30.80
C GLY A 85 1.91 1.14 30.52
N LYS A 86 1.71 0.59 29.31
CA LYS A 86 2.22 -0.74 28.95
C LYS A 86 3.71 -0.65 28.59
N GLY A 87 4.51 -1.51 29.19
CA GLY A 87 5.93 -1.72 28.94
C GLY A 87 6.21 -3.20 28.70
#